data_AF-W7TIY2-F1
#
_entry.id   AF-W7TIY2-F1
#
_cell.length_a   1.000
_cell.length_b   1.000
_cell.length_c   1.000
_cell.angle_alpha   90.00
_cell.angle_beta   90.00
_cell.angle_gamma   90.00
#
_symmetry.space_group_name_H-M   'P 1'
#
loop_
_entity.id
_entity.type
_entity.pdbx_description
1 polymer ?
#
loop_
_entity_poly.entity_id
_entity_poly.type
_entity_poly.pdbx_seq_one_letter_code
_entity_poly.pdbx_strand_id
1 'polypeptide(L)'
;MLSAQLRAEINKTDMDVPKIKQFCRNHPVGTIVDNKMRVKVWLALLLDGEPPPPLPSLPPTALLVEEDARVVDADVKRTRGYLPIFQLPDTQDTVRKLLKTYCLATGVKYKQGMHELLAPFVALSPDPPSPPLPVEAIYAMFFRFLSRYLRPFFWDAGTRALQAGFARFELLLLYHDPELGTHLRRHDFPPALYLTPMLVTLFAHNLEMYLVHRLWDSYLSVDDPAFVYFVALALFASKRYLLLPS
;
A
#
# COMPACT_ATOMS: atom_id res chain seq x y z
N MET A 1 20.16 4.49 -17.72
CA MET A 1 19.59 4.43 -19.09
C MET A 1 18.09 4.16 -19.06
N LEU A 2 17.61 3.09 -18.41
CA LEU A 2 16.16 2.76 -18.31
C LEU A 2 15.32 3.82 -17.58
N SER A 3 15.76 4.32 -16.42
CA SER A 3 15.04 5.36 -15.68
C SER A 3 14.89 6.67 -16.47
N ALA A 4 15.86 7.01 -17.34
CA ALA A 4 15.81 8.17 -18.21
C ALA A 4 14.77 7.99 -19.34
N GLN A 5 14.66 6.77 -19.90
CA GLN A 5 13.63 6.45 -20.90
C GLN A 5 12.23 6.59 -20.32
N LEU A 6 11.98 6.01 -19.14
CA LEU A 6 10.70 6.15 -18.45
C LEU A 6 10.41 7.61 -18.11
N ARG A 7 11.41 8.36 -17.63
CA ARG A 7 11.27 9.79 -17.34
C ARG A 7 10.90 10.60 -18.59
N ALA A 8 11.46 10.28 -19.74
CA ALA A 8 11.10 10.93 -20.99
C ALA A 8 9.64 10.67 -21.36
N GLU A 9 9.16 9.43 -21.19
CA GLU A 9 7.78 9.04 -21.51
C GLU A 9 6.75 9.75 -20.61
N ILE A 10 6.94 9.73 -19.28
CA ILE A 10 6.00 10.35 -18.31
C ILE A 10 5.97 11.89 -18.37
N ASN A 11 6.90 12.51 -19.08
CA ASN A 11 6.96 13.96 -19.24
C ASN A 11 6.36 14.46 -20.56
N LYS A 12 5.91 13.54 -21.44
CA LYS A 12 5.15 13.92 -22.62
C LYS A 12 3.78 14.47 -22.24
N THR A 13 3.30 15.41 -23.04
CA THR A 13 1.94 15.97 -22.91
C THR A 13 0.88 14.91 -23.17
N ASP A 14 1.11 14.05 -24.17
CA ASP A 14 0.30 12.88 -24.46
C ASP A 14 1.03 11.63 -23.96
N MET A 15 0.70 11.22 -22.74
CA MET A 15 1.38 10.14 -22.03
C MET A 15 0.87 8.79 -22.55
N ASP A 16 1.76 7.98 -23.13
CA ASP A 16 1.42 6.61 -23.56
C ASP A 16 1.39 5.66 -22.36
N VAL A 17 0.23 5.58 -21.70
CA VAL A 17 0.01 4.74 -20.52
C VAL A 17 0.23 3.25 -20.82
N PRO A 18 -0.28 2.67 -21.93
CA PRO A 18 0.06 1.29 -22.30
C PRO A 18 1.56 1.03 -22.37
N LYS A 19 2.33 1.95 -22.97
CA LYS A 19 3.78 1.85 -23.05
C LYS A 19 4.46 1.95 -21.69
N ILE A 20 3.99 2.82 -20.80
CA ILE A 20 4.48 2.91 -19.41
C ILE A 20 4.21 1.60 -18.67
N LYS A 21 3.00 1.06 -18.75
CA LYS A 21 2.64 -0.24 -18.16
C LYS A 21 3.55 -1.35 -18.65
N GLN A 22 3.75 -1.44 -19.97
CA GLN A 22 4.63 -2.43 -20.56
C GLN A 22 6.08 -2.25 -20.08
N PHE A 23 6.57 -1.02 -20.01
CA PHE A 23 7.91 -0.71 -19.52
C PHE A 23 8.09 -1.14 -18.05
N CYS A 24 7.14 -0.79 -17.18
CA CYS A 24 7.15 -1.17 -15.77
C CYS A 24 7.09 -2.69 -15.59
N ARG A 25 6.25 -3.40 -16.34
CA ARG A 25 6.17 -4.88 -16.32
C ARG A 25 7.49 -5.54 -16.70
N ASN A 26 8.18 -5.02 -17.72
CA ASN A 26 9.47 -5.54 -18.16
C ASN A 26 10.62 -5.21 -17.19
N HIS A 27 10.46 -4.15 -16.38
CA HIS A 27 11.48 -3.65 -15.48
C HIS A 27 10.88 -3.25 -14.11
N PRO A 28 10.41 -4.25 -13.32
CA PRO A 28 9.60 -4.01 -12.13
C PRO A 28 10.37 -3.41 -10.94
N VAL A 29 11.71 -3.41 -10.99
CA VAL A 29 12.56 -2.97 -9.87
C VAL A 29 13.58 -1.95 -10.35
N GLY A 30 13.74 -0.87 -9.57
CA GLY A 30 14.84 0.09 -9.72
C GLY A 30 14.69 1.10 -10.87
N THR A 31 13.59 1.10 -11.62
CA THR A 31 13.33 2.04 -12.72
C THR A 31 12.76 3.36 -12.27
N ILE A 32 11.93 3.35 -11.23
CA ILE A 32 11.33 4.55 -10.62
C ILE A 32 12.24 5.02 -9.49
N VAL A 33 12.95 6.12 -9.70
CA VAL A 33 14.08 6.51 -8.85
C VAL A 33 13.77 7.59 -7.82
N ASP A 34 12.71 8.38 -8.02
CA ASP A 34 12.34 9.50 -7.13
C ASP A 34 10.83 9.69 -7.04
N ASN A 35 10.39 10.50 -6.06
CA ASN A 35 8.97 10.72 -5.78
C ASN A 35 8.25 11.47 -6.91
N LYS A 36 8.93 12.35 -7.66
CA LYS A 36 8.33 13.06 -8.79
C LYS A 36 7.97 12.08 -9.91
N MET A 37 8.84 11.09 -10.17
CA MET A 37 8.53 9.99 -11.07
C MET A 37 7.41 9.11 -10.51
N ARG A 38 7.45 8.75 -9.22
CA ARG A 38 6.41 7.93 -8.58
C ARG A 38 5.03 8.51 -8.75
N VAL A 39 4.84 9.79 -8.47
CA VAL A 39 3.53 10.45 -8.61
C VAL A 39 2.98 10.24 -10.02
N LYS A 40 3.77 10.53 -11.05
CA LYS A 40 3.31 10.40 -12.44
C LYS A 40 3.07 8.95 -12.84
N VAL A 41 4.00 8.04 -12.50
CA VAL A 41 3.90 6.63 -12.86
C VAL A 41 2.75 5.97 -12.11
N TRP A 42 2.62 6.18 -10.80
CA TRP A 42 1.56 5.58 -9.99
C TRP A 42 0.19 6.07 -10.43
N LEU A 43 0.02 7.36 -10.74
CA LEU A 43 -1.20 7.87 -11.34
C LEU A 43 -1.52 7.15 -12.66
N ALA A 44 -0.54 7.03 -13.56
CA ALA A 44 -0.74 6.32 -14.83
C ALA A 44 -1.11 4.83 -14.65
N LEU A 45 -0.48 4.13 -13.70
CA LEU A 45 -0.71 2.70 -13.45
C LEU A 45 -2.03 2.43 -12.70
N LEU A 46 -2.50 3.35 -11.86
CA LEU A 46 -3.70 3.21 -11.03
C LEU A 46 -4.96 3.81 -11.65
N LEU A 47 -4.82 4.88 -12.43
CA LEU A 47 -5.93 5.62 -13.06
C LEU A 47 -5.97 5.48 -14.58
N ASP A 48 -5.09 4.68 -15.17
CA ASP A 48 -5.10 4.39 -16.61
C ASP A 48 -4.98 5.66 -17.49
N GLY A 49 -4.36 6.72 -16.96
CA GLY A 49 -4.18 8.02 -17.64
C GLY A 49 -5.30 9.02 -17.38
N GLU A 50 -6.36 8.61 -16.70
CA GLU A 50 -7.43 9.52 -16.31
C GLU A 50 -6.93 10.52 -15.25
N PRO A 51 -7.38 11.79 -15.32
CA PRO A 51 -7.08 12.74 -14.25
C PRO A 51 -7.73 12.28 -12.94
N PRO A 52 -7.14 12.61 -11.77
CA PRO A 52 -7.78 12.34 -10.49
C PRO A 52 -9.18 12.95 -10.44
N PRO A 53 -10.22 12.15 -10.11
CA PRO A 53 -11.56 12.68 -9.94
C PRO A 53 -11.64 13.60 -8.71
N PRO A 54 -12.66 14.47 -8.63
CA PRO A 54 -12.92 15.21 -7.41
C PRO A 54 -13.19 14.27 -6.24
N LEU A 55 -12.93 14.74 -5.01
CA LEU A 55 -13.28 13.98 -3.82
C LEU A 55 -14.79 13.68 -3.80
N PRO A 56 -15.20 12.48 -3.31
CA PRO A 56 -16.61 12.15 -3.16
C PRO A 56 -17.36 13.22 -2.35
N SER A 57 -18.51 13.64 -2.86
CA SER A 57 -19.39 14.56 -2.17
C SER A 57 -20.09 13.84 -1.02
N LEU A 58 -19.80 14.23 0.21
CA LEU A 58 -20.41 13.66 1.40
C LEU A 58 -21.53 14.58 1.93
N PRO A 59 -22.65 14.01 2.45
CA PRO A 59 -23.65 14.79 3.15
C PRO A 59 -23.03 15.57 4.32
N PRO A 60 -23.50 16.80 4.64
CA PRO A 60 -22.99 17.56 5.78
C PRO A 60 -23.12 16.83 7.13
N THR A 61 -24.11 15.94 7.23
CA THR A 61 -24.39 15.11 8.41
C THR A 61 -23.58 13.81 8.45
N ALA A 62 -22.79 13.51 7.42
CA ALA A 62 -22.04 12.26 7.34
C ALA A 62 -20.88 12.25 8.34
N LEU A 63 -21.01 11.37 9.33
CA LEU A 63 -20.05 11.18 10.41
C LEU A 63 -19.68 9.72 10.52
N LEU A 64 -18.42 9.46 10.87
CA LEU A 64 -18.03 8.13 11.31
C LEU A 64 -18.73 7.85 12.64
N VAL A 65 -18.92 6.57 12.94
CA VAL A 65 -19.29 6.14 14.29
C VAL A 65 -18.23 6.69 15.27
N GLU A 66 -18.66 7.13 16.44
CA GLU A 66 -17.79 7.83 17.40
C GLU A 66 -16.55 7.00 17.79
N GLU A 67 -16.71 5.69 17.92
CA GLU A 67 -15.61 4.76 18.15
C GLU A 67 -14.57 4.83 17.03
N ASP A 68 -15.00 4.68 15.77
CA ASP A 68 -14.11 4.75 14.60
C ASP A 68 -13.41 6.12 14.50
N ALA A 69 -14.13 7.21 14.76
CA ALA A 69 -13.56 8.55 14.76
C ALA A 69 -12.43 8.71 15.78
N ARG A 70 -12.63 8.21 17.01
CA ARG A 70 -11.60 8.23 18.07
C ARG A 70 -10.38 7.40 17.69
N VAL A 71 -10.59 6.21 17.09
CA VAL A 71 -9.47 5.36 16.63
C VAL A 71 -8.71 6.04 15.49
N VAL A 72 -9.39 6.65 14.52
CA VAL A 72 -8.76 7.44 13.45
C VAL A 72 -7.90 8.55 14.05
N ASP A 73 -8.40 9.30 15.02
CA ASP A 73 -7.65 10.40 15.65
C ASP A 73 -6.39 9.92 16.37
N ALA A 74 -6.48 8.80 17.09
CA ALA A 74 -5.33 8.20 17.76
C ALA A 74 -4.30 7.69 16.75
N ASP A 75 -4.76 7.04 15.66
CA ASP A 75 -3.92 6.50 14.60
C ASP A 75 -3.21 7.59 13.80
N VAL A 76 -3.90 8.66 13.44
CA VAL A 76 -3.32 9.81 12.72
C VAL A 76 -2.15 10.40 13.49
N LYS A 77 -2.30 10.60 14.82
CA LYS A 77 -1.24 11.19 15.67
C LYS A 77 0.04 10.35 15.73
N ARG A 78 -0.07 9.03 15.60
CA ARG A 78 1.08 8.11 15.66
C ARG A 78 1.56 7.67 14.28
N THR A 79 0.85 8.02 13.20
CA THR A 79 1.18 7.62 11.83
C THR A 79 2.57 8.12 11.46
N ARG A 80 3.52 7.21 11.28
CA ARG A 80 4.89 7.54 10.83
C ARG A 80 5.52 8.71 11.57
N GLY A 81 5.33 8.78 12.89
CA GLY A 81 5.75 9.94 13.70
C GLY A 81 7.24 10.29 13.65
N TYR A 82 8.10 9.39 13.17
CA TYR A 82 9.51 9.65 12.92
C TYR A 82 9.78 10.51 11.66
N LEU A 83 8.80 10.66 10.76
CA LEU A 83 8.90 11.47 9.56
C LEU A 83 8.35 12.88 9.80
N PRO A 84 9.12 13.96 9.54
CA PRO A 84 8.69 15.33 9.80
C PRO A 84 7.34 15.72 9.16
N ILE A 85 7.08 15.26 7.93
CA ILE A 85 5.83 15.57 7.22
C ILE A 85 4.57 15.13 7.99
N PHE A 86 4.63 14.03 8.74
CA PHE A 86 3.48 13.51 9.51
C PHE A 86 3.32 14.16 10.89
N GLN A 87 4.29 14.96 11.33
CA GLN A 87 4.18 15.77 12.54
C GLN A 87 3.44 17.09 12.27
N LEU A 88 3.27 17.48 11.00
CA LEU A 88 2.59 18.72 10.62
C LEU A 88 1.07 18.61 10.83
N PRO A 89 0.42 19.61 11.46
CA PRO A 89 -1.03 19.62 11.66
C PRO A 89 -1.82 19.46 10.35
N ASP A 90 -1.44 20.19 9.30
CA ASP A 90 -2.11 20.15 8.00
C ASP A 90 -2.06 18.75 7.36
N THR A 91 -0.94 18.04 7.54
CA THR A 91 -0.81 16.66 7.08
C THR A 91 -1.73 15.73 7.87
N GLN A 92 -1.79 15.88 9.19
CA GLN A 92 -2.68 15.08 10.04
C GLN A 92 -4.15 15.33 9.69
N ASP A 93 -4.52 16.57 9.42
CA ASP A 93 -5.87 16.94 8.96
C ASP A 93 -6.19 16.34 7.60
N THR A 94 -5.21 16.34 6.68
CA THR A 94 -5.33 15.68 5.37
C THR A 94 -5.53 14.18 5.53
N VAL A 95 -4.69 13.50 6.31
CA VAL A 95 -4.80 12.04 6.56
C VAL A 95 -6.18 11.72 7.17
N ARG A 96 -6.62 12.47 8.19
CA ARG A 96 -7.93 12.31 8.82
C ARG A 96 -9.07 12.49 7.82
N LYS A 97 -9.03 13.58 7.03
CA LYS A 97 -10.03 13.89 6.01
C LYS A 97 -10.14 12.77 4.98
N LEU A 98 -9.02 12.29 4.45
CA LEU A 98 -9.01 11.25 3.41
C LEU A 98 -9.48 9.90 3.93
N LEU A 99 -9.06 9.48 5.15
CA LEU A 99 -9.56 8.25 5.79
C LEU A 99 -11.05 8.30 6.05
N LYS A 100 -11.54 9.40 6.62
CA LYS A 100 -12.98 9.64 6.84
C LYS A 100 -13.73 9.60 5.52
N THR A 101 -13.21 10.29 4.50
CA THR A 101 -13.84 10.36 3.17
C THR A 101 -13.95 8.98 2.55
N TYR A 102 -12.90 8.17 2.64
CA TYR A 102 -12.90 6.80 2.14
C TYR A 102 -13.96 5.93 2.83
N CYS A 103 -13.99 5.93 4.17
CA CYS A 103 -14.92 5.09 4.93
C CYS A 103 -16.38 5.47 4.63
N LEU A 104 -16.70 6.77 4.61
CA LEU A 104 -18.06 7.26 4.35
C LEU A 104 -18.50 7.03 2.90
N ALA A 105 -17.61 7.23 1.93
CA ALA A 105 -17.95 7.06 0.51
C ALA A 105 -18.12 5.58 0.11
N THR A 106 -17.45 4.66 0.82
CA THR A 106 -17.46 3.23 0.48
C THR A 106 -18.34 2.36 1.39
N GLY A 107 -18.73 2.89 2.55
CA GLY A 107 -19.37 2.12 3.61
C GLY A 107 -18.42 1.16 4.36
N VAL A 108 -17.11 1.19 4.07
CA VAL A 108 -16.12 0.37 4.76
C VAL A 108 -15.88 0.93 6.17
N LYS A 109 -16.03 0.08 7.19
CA LYS A 109 -15.66 0.42 8.57
C LYS A 109 -14.15 0.70 8.65
N TYR A 110 -13.76 1.71 9.43
CA TYR A 110 -12.35 1.96 9.65
C TYR A 110 -11.67 0.75 10.30
N LYS A 111 -10.52 0.33 9.77
CA LYS A 111 -9.69 -0.73 10.34
C LYS A 111 -8.30 -0.16 10.62
N GLN A 112 -7.78 -0.44 11.82
CA GLN A 112 -6.42 -0.06 12.20
C GLN A 112 -5.42 -0.60 11.17
N GLY A 113 -4.55 0.29 10.68
CA GLY A 113 -3.63 0.02 9.58
C GLY A 113 -3.97 0.76 8.27
N MET A 114 -5.20 1.27 8.11
CA MET A 114 -5.54 2.09 6.93
C MET A 114 -4.73 3.39 6.84
N HIS A 115 -4.38 3.99 7.98
CA HIS A 115 -3.47 5.14 8.03
C HIS A 115 -2.06 4.80 7.51
N GLU A 116 -1.55 3.59 7.81
CA GLU A 116 -0.27 3.10 7.28
C GLU A 116 -0.32 2.86 5.76
N LEU A 117 -1.49 2.52 5.21
CA LEU A 117 -1.69 2.40 3.77
C LEU A 117 -1.82 3.74 3.07
N LEU A 118 -2.40 4.75 3.72
CA LEU A 118 -2.51 6.09 3.17
C LEU A 118 -1.17 6.84 3.21
N ALA A 119 -0.36 6.60 4.24
CA ALA A 119 0.89 7.31 4.48
C ALA A 119 1.87 7.29 3.28
N PRO A 120 2.11 6.16 2.58
CA PRO A 120 2.97 6.16 1.40
C PRO A 120 2.55 7.14 0.31
N PHE A 121 1.24 7.34 0.07
CA PHE A 121 0.76 8.30 -0.92
C PHE A 121 0.97 9.75 -0.45
N VAL A 122 0.72 10.03 0.83
CA VAL A 122 0.96 11.36 1.42
C VAL A 122 2.45 11.72 1.37
N ALA A 123 3.32 10.75 1.68
CA ALA A 123 4.77 10.90 1.67
C ALA A 123 5.39 11.08 0.27
N LEU A 124 4.59 10.99 -0.80
CA LEU A 124 5.02 11.41 -2.14
C LEU A 124 4.99 12.93 -2.31
N SER A 125 4.33 13.65 -1.40
CA SER A 125 4.33 15.11 -1.42
C SER A 125 5.74 15.65 -1.27
N PRO A 126 6.11 16.67 -2.05
CA PRO A 126 7.43 17.27 -1.94
C PRO A 126 7.57 18.02 -0.61
N ASP A 127 8.80 18.19 -0.15
CA ASP A 127 9.07 19.00 1.03
C ASP A 127 8.81 20.50 0.74
N PRO A 128 8.43 21.29 1.76
CA PRO A 128 8.35 22.75 1.66
C PRO A 128 9.67 23.35 1.13
N PRO A 129 9.62 24.42 0.30
CA PRO A 129 8.46 25.27 0.00
C PRO A 129 7.60 24.79 -1.20
N SER A 130 7.86 23.61 -1.75
CA SER A 130 7.04 23.12 -2.86
C SER A 130 5.61 22.82 -2.38
N PRO A 131 4.58 23.09 -3.20
CA PRO A 131 3.21 22.80 -2.81
C PRO A 131 3.01 21.28 -2.64
N PRO A 132 2.19 20.85 -1.66
CA PRO A 132 1.87 19.45 -1.48
C PRO A 132 1.09 18.91 -2.68
N LEU A 133 1.01 17.59 -2.80
CA LEU A 133 0.19 16.98 -3.84
C LEU A 133 -1.29 17.30 -3.63
N PRO A 134 -2.07 17.47 -4.72
CA PRO A 134 -3.51 17.61 -4.63
C PRO A 134 -4.13 16.42 -3.88
N VAL A 135 -5.05 16.72 -2.95
CA VAL A 135 -5.69 15.70 -2.11
C VAL A 135 -6.50 14.71 -2.95
N GLU A 136 -7.03 15.15 -4.09
CA GLU A 136 -7.72 14.34 -5.10
C GLU A 136 -6.78 13.27 -5.68
N ALA A 137 -5.54 13.64 -6.00
CA ALA A 137 -4.55 12.71 -6.52
C ALA A 137 -4.17 11.65 -5.47
N ILE A 138 -3.93 12.08 -4.23
CA ILE A 138 -3.63 11.18 -3.11
C ILE A 138 -4.80 10.22 -2.88
N TYR A 139 -6.02 10.73 -2.80
CA TYR A 139 -7.22 9.94 -2.57
C TYR A 139 -7.49 8.96 -3.71
N ALA A 140 -7.36 9.39 -4.97
CA ALA A 140 -7.61 8.55 -6.13
C ALA A 140 -6.61 7.38 -6.20
N MET A 141 -5.32 7.64 -5.96
CA MET A 141 -4.31 6.58 -5.88
C MET A 141 -4.61 5.62 -4.73
N PHE A 142 -4.88 6.14 -3.53
CA PHE A 142 -5.21 5.34 -2.36
C PHE A 142 -6.44 4.45 -2.61
N PHE A 143 -7.53 5.02 -3.10
CA PHE A 143 -8.78 4.32 -3.38
C PHE A 143 -8.58 3.19 -4.41
N ARG A 144 -7.93 3.49 -5.54
CA ARG A 144 -7.66 2.50 -6.60
C ARG A 144 -6.74 1.39 -6.10
N PHE A 145 -5.70 1.74 -5.34
CA PHE A 145 -4.75 0.79 -4.79
C PHE A 145 -5.43 -0.19 -3.82
N LEU A 146 -6.23 0.31 -2.86
CA LEU A 146 -6.99 -0.55 -1.94
C LEU A 146 -7.99 -1.42 -2.70
N SER A 147 -8.70 -0.85 -3.67
CA SER A 147 -9.67 -1.58 -4.49
C SER A 147 -9.03 -2.71 -5.30
N ARG A 148 -7.80 -2.50 -5.77
CA ARG A 148 -7.07 -3.48 -6.60
C ARG A 148 -6.42 -4.58 -5.76
N TYR A 149 -5.70 -4.23 -4.70
CA TYR A 149 -4.84 -5.18 -3.97
C TYR A 149 -5.42 -5.67 -2.65
N LEU A 150 -6.31 -4.90 -2.02
CA LEU A 150 -6.70 -5.11 -0.63
C LEU A 150 -8.21 -5.25 -0.40
N ARG A 151 -9.02 -5.18 -1.46
CA ARG A 151 -10.48 -5.23 -1.40
C ARG A 151 -11.02 -6.38 -0.53
N PRO A 152 -10.53 -7.64 -0.65
CA PRO A 152 -11.03 -8.74 0.18
C PRO A 152 -10.82 -8.52 1.68
N PHE A 153 -9.75 -7.84 2.08
CA PHE A 153 -9.41 -7.64 3.49
C PHE A 153 -10.21 -6.49 4.14
N PHE A 154 -10.68 -5.52 3.35
CA PHE A 154 -11.43 -4.37 3.88
C PHE A 154 -12.95 -4.52 3.77
N TRP A 155 -13.46 -5.19 2.73
CA TRP A 155 -14.91 -5.37 2.53
C TRP A 155 -15.49 -6.59 3.24
N ASP A 156 -14.65 -7.57 3.59
CA ASP A 156 -15.08 -8.65 4.47
C ASP A 156 -15.18 -8.11 5.91
N ALA A 157 -16.39 -8.18 6.50
CA ALA A 157 -16.61 -7.85 7.90
C ALA A 157 -15.96 -8.89 8.83
N GLY A 158 -15.73 -10.10 8.31
CA GLY A 158 -15.04 -11.18 9.01
C GLY A 158 -13.55 -11.25 8.71
N THR A 159 -12.96 -12.36 9.13
CA THR A 159 -11.54 -12.69 8.91
C THR A 159 -11.37 -13.73 7.79
N ARG A 160 -12.40 -14.01 6.98
CA ARG A 160 -12.37 -15.12 6.01
C ARG A 160 -11.30 -14.89 4.95
N ALA A 161 -11.19 -13.67 4.44
CA ALA A 161 -10.14 -13.31 3.48
C ALA A 161 -8.73 -13.51 4.07
N LEU A 162 -8.55 -13.18 5.35
CA LEU A 162 -7.28 -13.40 6.06
C LEU A 162 -6.98 -14.89 6.22
N GLN A 163 -7.95 -15.68 6.69
CA GLN A 163 -7.79 -17.13 6.85
C GLN A 163 -7.47 -17.82 5.52
N ALA A 164 -8.13 -17.41 4.43
CA ALA A 164 -7.82 -17.89 3.10
C ALA A 164 -6.41 -17.48 2.64
N GLY A 165 -5.98 -16.26 2.96
CA GLY A 165 -4.62 -15.79 2.71
C GLY A 165 -3.56 -16.58 3.49
N PHE A 166 -3.83 -16.89 4.76
CA PHE A 166 -2.96 -17.72 5.61
C PHE A 166 -2.79 -19.12 5.01
N ALA A 167 -3.90 -19.80 4.73
CA ALA A 167 -3.87 -21.13 4.13
C ALA A 167 -3.14 -21.15 2.78
N ARG A 168 -3.37 -20.12 1.94
CA ARG A 168 -2.65 -19.98 0.66
C ARG A 168 -1.15 -19.84 0.85
N PHE A 169 -0.72 -19.00 1.80
CA PHE A 169 0.71 -18.84 2.08
C PHE A 169 1.32 -20.11 2.65
N GLU A 170 0.66 -20.82 3.55
CA GLU A 170 1.17 -22.08 4.10
C GLU A 170 1.39 -23.13 3.00
N LEU A 171 0.45 -23.26 2.06
CA LEU A 171 0.60 -24.13 0.90
C LEU A 171 1.78 -23.71 0.01
N LEU A 172 1.92 -22.40 -0.24
CA LEU A 172 3.03 -21.87 -1.02
C LEU A 172 4.39 -22.11 -0.33
N LEU A 173 4.47 -21.87 0.97
CA LEU A 173 5.67 -22.12 1.77
C LEU A 173 6.02 -23.60 1.76
N LEU A 174 5.05 -24.49 1.95
CA LEU A 174 5.27 -25.92 1.88
C LEU A 174 5.77 -26.42 0.54
N TYR A 175 5.26 -25.82 -0.54
CA TYR A 175 5.66 -26.17 -1.89
C TYR A 175 7.14 -25.81 -2.16
N HIS A 176 7.61 -24.67 -1.63
CA HIS A 176 8.97 -24.18 -1.89
C HIS A 176 10.00 -24.57 -0.83
N ASP A 177 9.61 -24.69 0.44
CA ASP A 177 10.47 -25.05 1.57
C ASP A 177 9.68 -25.89 2.59
N PRO A 178 9.51 -27.20 2.31
CA PRO A 178 8.72 -28.08 3.16
C PRO A 178 9.31 -28.25 4.57
N GLU A 179 10.63 -28.11 4.71
CA GLU A 179 11.32 -28.18 6.00
C GLU A 179 10.89 -26.99 6.88
N LEU A 180 11.04 -25.76 6.39
CA LEU A 180 10.61 -24.56 7.11
C LEU A 180 9.09 -24.58 7.37
N GLY A 181 8.28 -24.89 6.35
CA GLY A 181 6.83 -24.93 6.49
C GLY A 181 6.32 -26.00 7.48
N THR A 182 7.06 -27.09 7.67
CA THR A 182 6.76 -28.11 8.69
C THR A 182 7.26 -27.69 10.07
N HIS A 183 8.44 -27.07 10.15
CA HIS A 183 9.01 -26.57 11.39
C HIS A 183 8.08 -25.54 12.04
N LEU A 184 7.64 -24.51 11.31
CA LEU A 184 6.75 -23.48 11.85
C LEU A 184 5.43 -24.07 12.38
N ARG A 185 4.86 -25.07 11.70
CA ARG A 185 3.64 -25.74 12.15
C ARG A 185 3.86 -26.62 13.39
N ARG A 186 5.00 -27.31 13.51
CA ARG A 186 5.32 -28.13 14.69
C ARG A 186 5.56 -27.30 15.95
N HIS A 187 5.99 -26.06 15.79
CA HIS A 187 6.27 -25.14 16.89
C HIS A 187 5.12 -24.17 17.19
N ASP A 188 3.89 -24.49 16.74
CA ASP A 188 2.69 -23.67 16.98
C ASP A 188 2.89 -22.19 16.62
N PHE A 189 3.55 -21.93 15.47
CA PHE A 189 3.78 -20.59 14.95
C PHE A 189 2.82 -20.29 13.77
N PRO A 190 1.54 -19.95 14.04
CA PRO A 190 0.53 -19.83 13.00
C PRO A 190 0.75 -18.60 12.11
N PRO A 191 0.33 -18.65 10.84
CA PRO A 191 0.50 -17.54 9.90
C PRO A 191 -0.09 -16.21 10.36
N ALA A 192 -1.16 -16.25 11.17
CA ALA A 192 -1.79 -15.05 11.71
C ALA A 192 -0.80 -14.14 12.49
N LEU A 193 0.22 -14.69 13.12
CA LEU A 193 1.18 -13.91 13.92
C LEU A 193 2.13 -13.07 13.05
N TYR A 194 2.48 -13.56 11.86
CA TYR A 194 3.51 -12.92 11.02
C TYR A 194 2.96 -12.36 9.70
N LEU A 195 1.91 -12.95 9.12
CA LEU A 195 1.35 -12.49 7.85
C LEU A 195 0.30 -11.39 8.00
N THR A 196 -0.45 -11.35 9.10
CA THR A 196 -1.55 -10.36 9.25
C THR A 196 -1.10 -8.94 8.90
N PRO A 197 -0.04 -8.37 9.52
CA PRO A 197 0.40 -7.02 9.17
C PRO A 197 0.87 -6.90 7.71
N MET A 198 1.51 -7.94 7.17
CA MET A 198 1.98 -7.96 5.78
C MET A 198 0.82 -7.94 4.78
N LEU A 199 -0.23 -8.74 5.02
CA LEU A 199 -1.39 -8.84 4.13
C LEU A 199 -2.29 -7.61 4.20
N VAL A 200 -2.56 -7.08 5.40
CA VAL A 200 -3.50 -5.94 5.55
C VAL A 200 -2.86 -4.59 5.27
N THR A 201 -1.52 -4.48 5.29
CA THR A 201 -0.82 -3.22 5.03
C THR A 201 0.13 -3.27 3.83
N LEU A 202 0.22 -4.39 3.12
CA LEU A 202 1.22 -4.63 2.06
C LEU A 202 2.62 -4.19 2.49
N PHE A 203 3.04 -4.66 3.66
CA PHE A 203 4.31 -4.37 4.33
C PHE A 203 4.52 -2.91 4.74
N ALA A 204 3.56 -2.01 4.54
CA ALA A 204 3.70 -0.62 4.94
C ALA A 204 4.08 -0.53 6.42
N HIS A 205 3.36 -1.20 7.32
CA HIS A 205 3.64 -1.13 8.75
C HIS A 205 5.05 -1.60 9.15
N ASN A 206 5.66 -2.52 8.39
CA ASN A 206 6.90 -3.19 8.78
C ASN A 206 8.18 -2.57 8.18
N LEU A 207 8.05 -1.71 7.18
CA LEU A 207 9.18 -1.21 6.40
C LEU A 207 9.33 0.30 6.52
N GLU A 208 10.58 0.77 6.42
CA GLU A 208 10.87 2.20 6.25
C GLU A 208 10.22 2.75 4.97
N MET A 209 9.82 4.02 4.99
CA MET A 209 9.01 4.61 3.91
C MET A 209 9.62 4.44 2.52
N TYR A 210 10.94 4.62 2.38
CA TYR A 210 11.60 4.45 1.07
C TYR A 210 11.55 3.00 0.58
N LEU A 211 11.57 2.01 1.47
CA LEU A 211 11.40 0.60 1.12
C LEU A 211 9.95 0.30 0.74
N VAL A 212 8.98 0.88 1.44
CA VAL A 212 7.56 0.78 1.07
C VAL A 212 7.34 1.31 -0.33
N HIS A 213 7.87 2.50 -0.66
CA HIS A 213 7.78 3.06 -2.00
C HIS A 213 8.42 2.17 -3.06
N ARG A 214 9.64 1.66 -2.83
CA ARG A 214 10.30 0.74 -3.78
C ARG A 214 9.54 -0.57 -3.96
N LEU A 215 8.98 -1.09 -2.89
CA LEU A 215 8.18 -2.31 -2.94
C LEU A 215 6.88 -2.07 -3.70
N TRP A 216 6.23 -0.92 -3.48
CA TRP A 216 4.99 -0.56 -4.15
C TRP A 216 5.19 -0.18 -5.63
N ASP A 217 6.37 0.32 -6.00
CA ASP A 217 6.81 0.41 -7.41
C ASP A 217 6.73 -0.98 -8.07
N SER A 218 7.12 -2.05 -7.36
CA SER A 218 7.04 -3.43 -7.84
C SER A 218 5.61 -3.97 -7.86
N TYR A 219 4.80 -3.72 -6.82
CA TYR A 219 3.38 -4.11 -6.80
C TYR A 219 2.63 -3.55 -8.01
N LEU A 220 2.79 -2.26 -8.29
CA LEU A 220 2.13 -1.60 -9.42
C LEU A 220 2.67 -2.06 -10.78
N SER A 221 3.95 -2.44 -10.84
CA SER A 221 4.56 -2.97 -12.06
C SER A 221 4.11 -4.39 -12.38
N VAL A 222 4.02 -5.26 -11.36
CA VAL A 222 3.55 -6.65 -11.49
C VAL A 222 2.03 -6.69 -11.69
N ASP A 223 1.30 -5.81 -11.00
CA ASP A 223 -0.15 -5.63 -11.11
C ASP A 223 -0.97 -6.90 -10.78
N ASP A 224 -0.48 -7.69 -9.81
CA ASP A 224 -1.12 -8.92 -9.33
C ASP A 224 -1.36 -8.88 -7.80
N PRO A 225 -2.61 -8.95 -7.33
CA PRO A 225 -2.92 -9.06 -5.89
C PRO A 225 -2.29 -10.25 -5.18
N ALA A 226 -1.93 -11.32 -5.89
CA ALA A 226 -1.23 -12.46 -5.31
C ALA A 226 0.26 -12.19 -5.06
N PHE A 227 0.83 -11.10 -5.58
CA PHE A 227 2.26 -10.78 -5.45
C PHE A 227 2.72 -10.71 -3.98
N VAL A 228 1.84 -10.30 -3.06
CA VAL A 228 2.12 -10.24 -1.61
C VAL A 228 2.63 -11.56 -1.03
N TYR A 229 2.10 -12.70 -1.52
CA TYR A 229 2.49 -14.02 -1.03
C TYR A 229 3.93 -14.39 -1.46
N PHE A 230 4.33 -13.96 -2.66
CA PHE A 230 5.69 -14.18 -3.17
C PHE A 230 6.71 -13.27 -2.49
N VAL A 231 6.34 -12.03 -2.18
CA VAL A 231 7.18 -11.13 -1.38
C VAL A 231 7.38 -11.70 0.03
N ALA A 232 6.30 -12.18 0.67
CA ALA A 232 6.40 -12.84 1.97
C ALA A 232 7.28 -14.10 1.90
N LEU A 233 7.12 -14.92 0.86
CA LEU A 233 7.93 -16.12 0.68
C LEU A 233 9.41 -15.79 0.54
N ALA A 234 9.75 -14.80 -0.29
CA ALA A 234 11.12 -14.34 -0.48
C ALA A 234 11.72 -13.81 0.82
N LEU A 235 10.93 -13.09 1.64
CA LEU A 235 11.36 -12.64 2.96
C LEU A 235 11.69 -13.83 3.88
N PHE A 236 10.81 -14.84 3.94
CA PHE A 236 11.03 -16.05 4.73
C PHE A 236 12.26 -16.83 4.27
N ALA A 237 12.42 -17.01 2.96
CA ALA A 237 13.60 -17.64 2.37
C ALA A 237 14.89 -16.90 2.74
N SER A 238 14.87 -15.56 2.73
CA SER A 238 16.04 -14.74 3.11
C SER A 238 16.42 -14.85 4.59
N LYS A 239 15.46 -15.23 5.45
CA LYS A 239 15.64 -15.38 6.90
C LYS A 239 15.62 -16.84 7.35
N ARG A 240 15.66 -17.79 6.40
CA ARG A 240 15.59 -19.22 6.67
C ARG A 240 16.57 -19.68 7.74
N TYR A 241 17.81 -19.22 7.69
CA TYR A 241 18.88 -19.56 8.64
C TYR A 241 18.61 -19.08 10.08
N LEU A 242 17.71 -18.11 10.28
CA LEU A 242 17.26 -17.68 11.61
C LEU A 242 16.02 -18.45 12.09
N LEU A 243 15.24 -18.97 11.14
CA LEU A 243 13.96 -19.62 11.40
C LEU A 243 14.08 -21.13 11.57
N LEU A 244 15.17 -21.73 11.06
CA LEU A 244 15.51 -23.12 11.26
C LEU A 244 16.76 -23.23 12.13
N PRO A 245 16.75 -24.05 13.18
CA PRO A 245 17.97 -24.39 13.90
C PRO A 245 18.95 -25.12 12.96
N SER A 246 20.24 -24.85 13.16
CA SER A 246 21.35 -25.46 12.41
C SER A 246 21.39 -26.98 12.52
#